data_AF-A0A6B3F7H4-F1
#
_entry.id   AF-A0A6B3F7H4-F1
#
_cell.length_a   1.000
_cell.length_b   1.000
_cell.length_c   1.000
_cell.angle_alpha   90.00
_cell.angle_beta   90.00
_cell.angle_gamma   90.00
#
_symmetry.space_group_name_H-M   'P 1'
#
loop_
_entity.id
_entity.type
_entity.pdbx_description
1 polymer ?
#
loop_
_entity_poly.entity_id
_entity_poly.type
_entity_poly.pdbx_seq_one_letter_code
_entity_poly.pdbx_strand_id
1 'polypeptide(L)'
;VLDQERLTGVAGQLDRRLSVDAEAVLAAGRLEGLQETVSELFATAVLLEFPPDSTEVRIVSCGHPPPLLIHAGGARELPVIAGPPLGLGVPSDGYRTLTVPLRSGEWLFAYTDGVTETRDRTGT
;
A
#
# COMPACT_ATOMS: atom_id res chain seq x y z
N VAL A 1 16.77 -5.73 -22.97
CA VAL A 1 16.02 -6.53 -22.00
C VAL A 1 15.63 -5.59 -20.88
N LEU A 2 14.49 -4.91 -21.02
CA LEU A 2 13.96 -4.04 -19.96
C LEU A 2 13.33 -4.99 -18.94
N ASP A 3 13.91 -4.99 -17.76
CA ASP A 3 13.63 -5.87 -16.65
C ASP A 3 12.14 -5.80 -16.30
N GLN A 4 11.43 -6.93 -16.32
CA GLN A 4 10.09 -7.01 -15.74
C GLN A 4 10.25 -7.01 -14.22
N GLU A 5 10.52 -5.85 -13.62
CA GLU A 5 10.38 -5.67 -12.18
C GLU A 5 8.91 -5.89 -11.83
N ARG A 6 8.57 -7.10 -11.41
CA ARG A 6 7.23 -7.42 -10.92
C ARG A 6 6.89 -6.45 -9.79
N LEU A 7 5.66 -5.93 -9.77
CA LEU A 7 5.16 -4.99 -8.75
C LEU A 7 5.42 -5.47 -7.31
N THR A 8 5.44 -6.78 -7.07
CA THR A 8 5.79 -7.40 -5.78
C THR A 8 7.26 -7.24 -5.40
N GLY A 9 8.15 -7.21 -6.40
CA GLY A 9 9.57 -6.89 -6.24
C GLY A 9 9.77 -5.45 -5.79
N VAL A 10 9.02 -4.50 -6.37
CA VAL A 10 9.00 -3.09 -5.93
C VAL A 10 8.55 -2.99 -4.48
N ALA A 11 7.45 -3.65 -4.10
CA ALA A 11 7.00 -3.70 -2.71
C ALA A 11 8.09 -4.26 -1.76
N GLY A 12 8.76 -5.34 -2.14
CA GLY A 12 9.87 -5.90 -1.36
C GLY A 12 11.11 -5.00 -1.28
N GLN A 13 11.41 -4.23 -2.32
CA GLN A 13 12.49 -3.23 -2.29
C GLN A 13 12.14 -2.07 -1.35
N LEU A 14 10.90 -1.56 -1.42
CA LEU A 14 10.41 -0.51 -0.53
C LEU A 14 10.42 -0.95 0.94
N ASP A 15 9.96 -2.18 1.22
CA ASP A 15 9.98 -2.77 2.56
C ASP A 15 11.40 -2.78 3.16
N ARG A 16 12.36 -3.37 2.44
CA ARG A 16 13.76 -3.40 2.87
C ARG A 16 14.35 -2.00 3.05
N ARG A 17 14.02 -1.07 2.15
CA ARG A 17 14.54 0.30 2.22
C ARG A 17 14.02 1.00 3.46
N LEU A 18 12.73 0.85 3.77
CA LEU A 18 12.12 1.45 4.94
C LEU A 18 12.69 0.86 6.24
N SER A 19 12.92 -0.45 6.30
CA SER A 19 13.59 -1.08 7.45
C SER A 19 15.01 -0.53 7.67
N VAL A 20 15.80 -0.39 6.60
CA VAL A 20 17.16 0.19 6.69
C VAL A 20 17.12 1.64 7.18
N ASP A 21 16.18 2.44 6.67
CA ASP A 21 16.04 3.84 7.08
C ASP A 21 15.56 3.94 8.55
N ALA A 22 14.66 3.05 8.98
CA ALA A 22 14.24 2.95 10.36
C ALA A 22 15.42 2.62 11.30
N GLU A 23 16.22 1.61 10.97
CA GLU A 23 17.43 1.25 11.72
C GLU A 23 18.42 2.42 11.81
N ALA A 24 18.62 3.16 10.71
CA ALA A 24 19.50 4.32 10.69
C ALA A 24 19.00 5.47 11.59
N VAL A 25 17.68 5.69 11.65
CA VAL A 25 17.07 6.69 12.55
C VAL A 25 17.28 6.30 14.01
N LEU A 26 17.11 5.01 14.34
CA LEU A 26 17.32 4.48 15.69
C LEU A 26 18.78 4.57 16.12
N ALA A 27 19.71 4.15 15.25
CA ALA A 27 21.15 4.21 15.53
C ALA A 27 21.66 5.65 15.71
N ALA A 28 21.02 6.63 15.06
CA ALA A 28 21.36 8.04 15.19
C ALA A 28 20.83 8.71 16.47
N GLY A 29 20.11 7.99 17.35
CA GLY A 29 19.55 8.54 18.59
C GLY A 29 18.47 9.60 18.36
N ARG A 30 17.95 9.75 17.12
CA ARG A 30 16.99 10.80 16.74
C ARG A 30 15.61 10.63 17.38
N LEU A 31 15.37 9.51 18.04
CA LEU A 31 14.12 9.16 18.73
C LEU A 31 14.34 8.80 20.21
N GLU A 32 15.49 9.17 20.81
CA GLU A 32 15.72 8.95 22.25
C GLU A 32 14.59 9.61 23.07
N GLY A 33 13.86 8.80 23.85
CA GLY A 33 12.71 9.24 24.65
C GLY A 33 11.33 9.10 23.97
N LEU A 34 11.27 8.63 22.71
CA LEU A 34 10.05 8.44 21.92
C LEU A 34 9.84 6.96 21.56
N GLN A 35 9.81 6.08 22.57
CA GLN A 35 9.66 4.63 22.36
C GLN A 35 8.40 4.25 21.56
N GLU A 36 7.32 5.04 21.64
CA GLU A 36 6.13 4.87 20.81
C GLU A 36 6.42 5.15 19.32
N THR A 37 7.16 6.22 19.00
CA THR A 37 7.50 6.60 17.61
C THR A 37 8.38 5.56 16.92
N VAL A 38 9.20 4.81 17.68
CA VAL A 38 9.99 3.69 17.14
C VAL A 38 9.10 2.54 16.67
N SER A 39 7.98 2.29 17.36
CA SER A 39 6.99 1.28 16.96
C SER A 39 6.15 1.70 15.74
N GLU A 40 6.24 2.96 15.32
CA GLU A 40 5.51 3.55 14.18
C GLU A 40 6.39 3.68 12.92
N LEU A 41 7.60 3.13 12.91
CA LEU A 41 8.50 3.16 11.74
C LEU A 41 8.08 2.13 10.67
N PHE A 42 6.83 2.22 10.23
CA PHE A 42 6.26 1.44 9.15
C PHE A 42 5.38 2.33 8.26
N ALA A 43 4.94 1.82 7.12
CA ALA A 43 3.97 2.51 6.27
C ALA A 43 2.96 1.54 5.68
N THR A 44 1.66 1.86 5.79
CA THR A 44 0.64 1.22 4.95
C THR A 44 0.74 1.79 3.53
N ALA A 45 0.65 0.93 2.52
CA ALA A 45 0.74 1.36 1.12
C ALA A 45 -0.11 0.50 0.19
N VAL A 46 -0.58 1.09 -0.90
CA VAL A 46 -1.11 0.37 -2.06
C VAL A 46 -0.29 0.77 -3.29
N LEU A 47 0.22 -0.21 -4.01
CA LEU A 47 0.95 0.00 -5.26
C LEU A 47 0.02 -0.33 -6.41
N LEU A 48 -0.05 0.59 -7.38
CA LEU A 48 -0.89 0.47 -8.57
C LEU A 48 0.00 0.58 -9.81
N GLU A 49 0.01 -0.47 -10.62
CA GLU A 49 0.70 -0.48 -11.91
C GLU A 49 -0.33 -0.55 -13.03
N PHE A 50 -0.22 0.40 -13.96
CA PHE A 50 -1.01 0.45 -15.19
C PHE A 50 -0.11 0.03 -16.36
N PRO A 51 -0.39 -1.10 -17.02
CA PRO A 51 0.33 -1.46 -18.24
C PRO A 51 0.09 -0.42 -19.35
N PRO A 52 0.96 -0.37 -20.40
CA PRO A 52 0.89 0.68 -21.42
C PRO A 52 -0.45 0.79 -22.16
N ASP A 53 -1.20 -0.30 -22.25
CA ASP A 53 -2.52 -0.34 -22.89
C ASP A 53 -3.68 0.09 -21.96
N SER A 54 -3.40 0.24 -20.66
CA SER A 54 -4.34 0.70 -19.62
C SER A 54 -5.66 -0.09 -19.57
N THR A 55 -5.63 -1.37 -19.98
CA THR A 55 -6.82 -2.26 -19.99
C THR A 55 -7.03 -2.98 -18.66
N GLU A 56 -6.01 -2.97 -17.80
CA GLU A 56 -6.00 -3.56 -16.48
C GLU A 56 -5.16 -2.72 -15.52
N VAL A 57 -5.34 -2.98 -14.23
CA VAL A 57 -4.46 -2.48 -13.16
C VAL A 57 -3.95 -3.67 -12.36
N ARG A 58 -2.65 -3.67 -12.05
CA ARG A 58 -2.05 -4.61 -11.11
C ARG A 58 -1.89 -3.93 -9.77
N ILE A 59 -2.30 -4.61 -8.71
CA ILE A 59 -2.43 -4.04 -7.37
C ILE A 59 -1.68 -4.92 -6.38
N VAL A 60 -0.86 -4.29 -5.54
CA VAL A 60 -0.27 -4.90 -4.34
C VAL A 60 -0.67 -4.06 -3.14
N SER A 61 -1.25 -4.66 -2.10
CA SER A 61 -1.56 -3.97 -0.85
C SER A 61 -0.59 -4.40 0.26
N CYS A 62 -0.07 -3.42 0.98
CA CYS A 62 0.83 -3.54 2.13
C CYS A 62 0.13 -2.89 3.33
N GLY A 63 -0.78 -3.61 3.98
CA GLY A 63 -1.57 -3.13 5.11
C GLY A 63 -2.61 -2.04 4.79
N HIS A 64 -2.84 -1.72 3.52
CA HIS A 64 -3.74 -0.64 3.11
C HIS A 64 -5.19 -1.12 2.98
N PRO A 65 -6.20 -0.28 3.31
CA PRO A 65 -7.61 -0.60 3.08
C PRO A 65 -7.91 -1.04 1.63
N PRO A 66 -8.86 -1.97 1.40
CA PRO A 66 -9.19 -2.45 0.05
C PRO A 66 -9.63 -1.30 -0.88
N PRO A 67 -9.00 -1.11 -2.06
CA PRO A 67 -9.47 -0.12 -3.03
C PRO A 67 -10.83 -0.50 -3.59
N LEU A 68 -11.60 0.50 -4.02
CA LEU A 68 -12.91 0.32 -4.66
C LEU A 68 -12.79 0.40 -6.18
N LEU A 69 -13.51 -0.47 -6.89
CA LEU A 69 -13.84 -0.27 -8.30
C LEU A 69 -15.23 0.35 -8.39
N ILE A 70 -15.31 1.52 -9.02
CA ILE A 70 -16.53 2.29 -9.21
C ILE A 70 -16.93 2.22 -10.69
N HIS A 71 -18.19 1.93 -10.95
CA HIS A 71 -18.79 1.93 -12.28
C HIS A 71 -20.22 2.49 -12.21
N ALA A 72 -20.90 2.60 -13.36
CA ALA A 72 -22.25 3.17 -13.43
C ALA A 72 -23.30 2.46 -12.53
N GLY A 73 -23.04 1.22 -12.14
CA GLY A 73 -23.93 0.40 -11.30
C GLY A 73 -23.62 0.45 -9.80
N GLY A 74 -22.56 1.16 -9.38
CA GLY A 74 -22.17 1.28 -7.98
C GLY A 74 -20.67 1.13 -7.75
N ALA A 75 -20.30 0.89 -6.50
CA ALA A 75 -18.93 0.65 -6.07
C ALA A 75 -18.82 -0.71 -5.40
N ARG A 76 -17.69 -1.39 -5.59
CA ARG A 76 -17.37 -2.63 -4.88
C ARG A 76 -15.90 -2.65 -4.48
N GLU A 77 -15.62 -3.21 -3.31
CA GLU A 77 -14.25 -3.50 -2.89
C GLU A 77 -13.59 -4.49 -3.84
N LEU A 78 -12.30 -4.29 -4.06
CA LEU A 78 -11.44 -5.24 -4.74
C LEU A 78 -10.92 -6.26 -3.74
N PRO A 79 -10.98 -7.57 -4.05
CA PRO A 79 -10.56 -8.63 -3.13
C PRO A 79 -9.02 -8.76 -3.10
N VAL A 80 -8.33 -7.66 -2.80
CA VAL A 80 -6.87 -7.63 -2.68
C VAL A 80 -6.50 -8.31 -1.36
N ILE A 81 -5.59 -9.29 -1.43
CA ILE A 81 -5.00 -9.89 -0.24
C ILE A 81 -3.88 -8.96 0.24
N ALA A 82 -4.11 -8.26 1.35
CA ALA A 82 -3.11 -7.38 1.94
C ALA A 82 -1.95 -8.19 2.57
N GLY A 83 -0.72 -7.80 2.24
CA GLY A 83 0.45 -8.13 3.03
C GLY A 83 0.58 -7.22 4.26
N PRO A 84 1.61 -7.39 5.10
CA PRO A 84 1.91 -6.48 6.19
C PRO A 84 2.24 -5.08 5.66
N PRO A 85 2.10 -4.04 6.50
CA PRO A 85 2.70 -2.73 6.23
C PRO A 85 4.19 -2.84 5.91
N LEU A 86 4.67 -1.94 5.05
CA LEU A 86 6.09 -1.85 4.70
C LEU A 86 6.91 -1.56 5.96
N GLY A 87 8.11 -2.13 6.04
CA GLY A 87 9.04 -1.96 7.16
C GLY A 87 8.87 -3.01 8.26
N LEU A 88 7.76 -3.77 8.24
CA LEU A 88 7.51 -4.89 9.16
C LEU A 88 7.95 -6.25 8.60
N GLY A 89 8.56 -6.25 7.41
CA GLY A 89 9.15 -7.42 6.78
C GLY A 89 8.27 -8.04 5.69
N VAL A 90 8.93 -8.63 4.69
CA VAL A 90 8.26 -9.31 3.58
C VAL A 90 7.61 -10.62 4.05
N PRO A 91 6.35 -10.93 3.66
CA PRO A 91 5.74 -12.23 3.92
C PRO A 91 6.58 -13.40 3.43
N SER A 92 6.49 -14.56 4.09
CA SER A 92 7.17 -15.79 3.66
C SER A 92 6.81 -16.18 2.22
N ASP A 93 5.56 -15.98 1.83
CA ASP A 93 5.04 -16.27 0.49
C ASP A 93 5.18 -15.07 -0.47
N GLY A 94 5.80 -13.98 0.00
CA GLY A 94 5.88 -12.71 -0.70
C GLY A 94 4.56 -11.92 -0.75
N TYR A 95 4.65 -10.69 -1.27
CA TYR A 95 3.48 -9.89 -1.60
C TYR A 95 2.69 -10.52 -2.75
N ARG A 96 1.37 -10.30 -2.78
CA ARG A 96 0.46 -10.84 -3.80
C ARG A 96 -0.05 -9.74 -4.72
N THR A 97 -0.03 -10.01 -6.02
CA THR A 97 -0.63 -9.14 -7.03
C THR A 97 -2.06 -9.56 -7.32
N LEU A 98 -3.00 -8.59 -7.28
CA LEU A 98 -4.30 -8.72 -7.90
C LEU A 98 -4.28 -7.99 -9.25
N THR A 99 -4.69 -8.66 -10.32
CA THR A 99 -4.92 -8.03 -11.62
C THR A 99 -6.40 -7.82 -11.85
N VAL A 100 -6.79 -6.60 -12.20
CA VAL A 100 -8.19 -6.19 -12.32
C VAL A 100 -8.38 -5.53 -13.69
N PRO A 101 -9.28 -6.03 -14.56
CA PRO A 101 -9.64 -5.31 -15.77
C PRO A 101 -10.19 -3.93 -15.41
N LEU A 102 -9.72 -2.90 -16.11
CA LEU A 102 -10.18 -1.52 -15.93
C LEU A 102 -10.77 -1.04 -17.25
N ARG A 103 -12.10 -0.93 -17.29
CA ARG A 103 -12.83 -0.56 -18.50
C ARG A 103 -13.01 0.95 -18.57
N SER A 104 -13.21 1.47 -19.78
CA SER A 104 -13.56 2.87 -19.97
C SER A 104 -14.83 3.23 -19.18
N GLY A 105 -14.78 4.32 -18.42
CA GLY A 105 -15.86 4.76 -17.54
C GLY A 105 -15.86 4.13 -16.14
N GLU A 106 -14.94 3.20 -15.86
CA GLU A 106 -14.69 2.71 -14.50
C GLU A 106 -13.60 3.53 -13.81
N TRP A 107 -13.69 3.64 -12.49
CA TRP A 107 -12.73 4.37 -11.67
C TRP A 107 -12.20 3.47 -10.57
N LEU A 108 -10.90 3.56 -10.33
CA LEU A 108 -10.26 2.97 -9.16
C LEU A 108 -10.17 4.04 -8.08
N PHE A 109 -10.64 3.72 -6.88
CA PHE A 109 -10.61 4.62 -5.74
C PHE A 109 -9.83 3.98 -4.59
N ALA A 110 -8.68 4.58 -4.26
CA ALA A 110 -7.91 4.26 -3.06
C ALA A 110 -8.06 5.40 -2.05
N TYR A 111 -8.14 5.05 -0.78
CA TYR A 111 -8.31 5.98 0.32
C TYR A 111 -7.48 5.52 1.51
N THR A 112 -7.07 6.47 2.35
CA THR A 112 -6.44 6.18 3.64
C THR A 112 -7.49 6.12 4.75
N ASP A 113 -7.15 5.49 5.86
CA ASP A 113 -7.96 5.42 7.08
C ASP A 113 -8.49 6.78 7.54
N GLY A 114 -7.74 7.86 7.34
CA GLY A 114 -8.21 9.22 7.62
C GLY A 114 -9.56 9.56 6.97
N VAL A 115 -9.93 8.97 5.83
CA VAL A 115 -11.25 9.15 5.22
C VAL A 115 -12.35 8.46 6.04
N THR A 116 -12.09 7.26 6.54
CA THR A 116 -13.06 6.47 7.33
C THR A 116 -13.09 6.86 8.81
N GLU A 117 -11.99 7.43 9.31
CA GLU A 117 -11.79 7.83 10.70
C GLU A 117 -11.98 9.35 10.89
N THR A 118 -12.38 10.07 9.84
CA THR A 118 -12.71 11.49 9.94
C THR A 118 -13.84 11.69 10.94
N ARG A 119 -13.54 12.46 11.98
CA ARG A 119 -14.51 12.90 12.99
C ARG A 119 -15.50 13.90 12.39
N ASP A 120 -16.68 13.99 12.99
CA ASP A 120 -17.71 14.91 12.55
C ASP A 120 -17.28 16.39 12.73
N ARG A 121 -18.16 17.34 12.39
CA ARG A 121 -17.85 18.78 12.50
C ARG A 121 -17.51 19.24 13.93
N THR A 122 -17.84 18.45 14.95
CA THR A 122 -17.51 18.71 16.35
C THR A 122 -16.23 18.01 16.81
N GLY A 123 -15.62 17.20 15.94
CA GLY A 123 -14.44 16.42 16.29
C GLY A 123 -14.76 15.19 17.14
N THR A 124 -15.98 14.64 17.02
CA THR A 124 -16.40 13.35 17.59
C THR A 124 -16.44 12.28 16.50
#